data_AF-A0A226D1D5-F1
#
_entry.id   AF-A0A226D1D5-F1
#
_cell.length_a   1.000
_cell.length_b   1.000
_cell.length_c   1.000
_cell.angle_alpha   90.00
_cell.angle_beta   90.00
_cell.angle_gamma   90.00
#
_symmetry.space_group_name_H-M   'P 1'
#
loop_
_entity.id
_entity.type
_entity.pdbx_description
1 polymer ?
#
loop_
_entity_poly.entity_id
_entity_poly.type
_entity_poly.pdbx_seq_one_letter_code
_entity_poly.pdbx_strand_id
1 'polypeptide(L)'
;MSSEVKQRVAFLTRIRNPKVAPGKEQGAELVSQGMWILLNLYRNVFAKFSMMPFSFDSSERMIHVHRLTSMNRFISKCWSVLGLLHSLICFYLLANMISARKIENDDVLDILRPVACMYLGLIPLALMGMSYTISFCPEVAPLIVNCIPKLEKKIIGKL
;
A
#
# COMPACT_ATOMS: atom_id res chain seq x y z
N MET A 1 21.65 -11.49 29.86
CA MET A 1 20.45 -11.75 29.02
C MET A 1 19.85 -10.42 28.59
N SER A 2 19.93 -10.13 27.29
CA SER A 2 19.84 -8.81 26.66
C SER A 2 18.47 -8.13 26.83
N SER A 3 18.49 -6.82 27.12
CA SER A 3 17.33 -5.91 27.23
C SER A 3 16.42 -5.93 26.00
N GLU A 4 16.95 -6.34 24.84
CA GLU A 4 16.21 -6.48 23.59
C GLU A 4 15.14 -7.58 23.64
N VAL A 5 15.36 -8.65 24.41
CA VAL A 5 14.38 -9.74 24.53
C VAL A 5 13.16 -9.30 25.34
N LYS A 6 13.36 -8.51 26.41
CA LYS A 6 12.26 -7.92 27.18
C LYS A 6 11.42 -6.96 26.34
N GLN A 7 12.04 -6.19 25.45
CA GLN A 7 11.36 -5.23 24.59
C GLN A 7 10.53 -5.92 23.49
N ARG A 8 11.05 -7.02 22.91
CA ARG A 8 10.31 -7.84 21.95
C ARG A 8 9.14 -8.59 22.60
N VAL A 9 9.33 -9.14 23.80
CA VAL A 9 8.24 -9.80 24.54
C VAL A 9 7.15 -8.79 24.89
N ALA A 10 7.50 -7.59 25.38
CA ALA A 10 6.53 -6.53 25.68
C ALA A 10 5.76 -6.02 24.44
N PHE A 11 6.40 -5.99 23.27
CA PHE A 11 5.75 -5.64 22.00
C PHE A 11 4.74 -6.72 21.57
N LEU A 12 5.09 -8.01 21.73
CA LEU A 12 4.20 -9.12 21.42
C LEU A 12 3.01 -9.22 22.38
N THR A 13 3.17 -8.92 23.68
CA THR A 13 2.03 -8.85 24.60
C THR A 13 1.09 -7.69 24.30
N ARG A 14 1.61 -6.57 23.76
CA ARG A 14 0.80 -5.43 23.31
C ARG A 14 -0.04 -5.75 22.06
N ILE A 15 0.44 -6.64 21.18
CA ILE A 15 -0.33 -7.13 20.03
C ILE A 15 -1.45 -8.09 20.47
N ARG A 16 -1.22 -8.88 21.53
CA ARG A 16 -2.17 -9.91 21.99
C ARG A 16 -3.36 -9.36 22.79
N ASN A 17 -3.23 -8.17 23.38
CA ASN A 17 -4.31 -7.50 24.08
C ASN A 17 -4.36 -6.03 23.64
N PRO A 18 -5.05 -5.69 22.53
CA PRO A 18 -5.48 -4.33 22.32
C PRO A 18 -6.42 -4.00 23.48
N LYS A 19 -5.94 -3.20 24.44
CA LYS A 19 -6.76 -2.64 25.51
C LYS A 19 -7.91 -1.90 24.81
N VAL A 20 -9.10 -2.48 24.84
CA VAL A 20 -10.33 -1.86 24.38
C VAL A 20 -10.50 -0.59 25.21
N ALA A 21 -10.27 0.56 24.58
CA ALA A 21 -10.65 1.84 25.13
C ALA A 21 -12.18 1.94 25.10
N PRO A 22 -12.80 2.57 26.11
CA PRO A 22 -14.24 2.50 26.33
C PRO A 22 -14.99 3.26 25.24
N GLY A 23 -16.18 2.75 24.92
CA GLY A 23 -16.99 3.13 23.78
C GLY A 23 -17.14 4.64 23.56
N LYS A 24 -16.90 5.06 22.32
CA LYS A 24 -17.47 6.26 21.73
C LYS A 24 -18.00 5.90 20.34
N GLU A 25 -19.32 5.96 20.26
CA GLU A 25 -20.17 6.19 19.08
C GLU A 25 -19.79 5.44 17.79
N GLN A 26 -20.50 4.34 17.54
CA GLN A 26 -20.47 3.54 16.31
C GLN A 26 -21.11 4.24 15.09
N GLY A 27 -21.24 5.58 15.12
CA GLY A 27 -21.81 6.37 14.03
C GLY A 27 -20.74 7.21 13.36
N ALA A 28 -20.39 6.87 12.12
CA ALA A 28 -19.54 7.63 11.19
C ALA A 28 -18.00 7.46 11.26
N GLU A 29 -17.50 6.26 11.56
CA GLU A 29 -16.13 5.89 11.16
C GLU A 29 -16.15 5.43 9.68
N LEU A 30 -15.53 6.19 8.77
CA LEU A 30 -15.41 5.84 7.35
C LEU A 30 -14.41 4.70 7.14
N VAL A 31 -13.39 4.64 8.00
CA VAL A 31 -12.36 3.61 7.97
C VAL A 31 -12.20 3.03 9.37
N SER A 32 -12.37 1.72 9.49
CA SER A 32 -12.26 1.03 10.77
C SER A 32 -10.91 1.28 11.44
N GLN A 33 -10.91 1.41 12.76
CA GLN A 33 -9.68 1.53 13.56
C GLN A 33 -8.64 0.44 13.24
N GLY A 34 -9.07 -0.77 12.89
CA GLY A 34 -8.18 -1.88 12.48
C GLY A 34 -7.34 -1.57 11.24
N MET A 35 -7.89 -0.84 10.27
CA MET A 35 -7.17 -0.47 9.05
C MET A 35 -6.02 0.51 9.34
N TRP A 36 -6.25 1.45 10.25
CA TRP A 36 -5.21 2.39 10.71
C TRP A 36 -4.08 1.68 11.46
N ILE A 37 -4.41 0.66 12.27
CA ILE A 37 -3.42 -0.19 12.94
C ILE A 37 -2.61 -0.97 11.92
N LEU A 38 -3.25 -1.56 10.91
CA LEU A 38 -2.59 -2.32 9.85
C LEU A 38 -1.64 -1.44 9.03
N LEU A 39 -2.05 -0.22 8.71
CA LEU A 39 -1.23 0.76 8.00
C LEU A 39 0.02 1.13 8.82
N ASN A 40 -0.14 1.38 10.12
CA ASN A 40 0.99 1.66 11.01
C ASN A 40 1.94 0.46 11.11
N LEU A 41 1.40 -0.75 11.20
CA LEU A 41 2.21 -1.98 11.22
C LEU A 41 2.99 -2.17 9.92
N TYR A 42 2.31 -2.02 8.78
CA TYR A 42 2.93 -2.08 7.46
C TYR A 42 4.09 -1.09 7.36
N ARG A 43 3.86 0.18 7.71
CA ARG A 43 4.91 1.20 7.75
C ARG A 43 6.07 0.77 8.64
N ASN A 44 5.82 0.29 9.86
CA ASN A 44 6.90 -0.05 10.79
C ASN A 44 7.75 -1.24 10.33
N VAL A 45 7.13 -2.24 9.71
CA VAL A 45 7.84 -3.40 9.15
C VAL A 45 8.65 -2.99 7.92
N PHE A 46 8.04 -2.22 7.03
CA PHE A 46 8.64 -1.87 5.75
C PHE A 46 9.50 -0.61 5.80
N ALA A 47 9.47 0.21 6.85
CA ALA A 47 10.31 1.42 6.96
C ALA A 47 11.82 1.13 6.90
N LYS A 48 12.22 -0.11 7.23
CA LYS A 48 13.63 -0.55 7.12
C LYS A 48 14.05 -0.90 5.69
N PHE A 49 13.11 -1.29 4.84
CA PHE A 49 13.37 -1.84 3.52
C PHE A 49 12.82 -0.97 2.38
N SER A 50 11.80 -0.16 2.67
CA SER A 50 11.06 0.64 1.73
C SER A 50 11.44 2.11 1.89
N MET A 51 11.81 2.73 0.77
CA MET A 51 12.07 4.16 0.66
C MET A 51 10.76 4.95 0.60
N MET A 52 9.88 4.73 1.58
CA MET A 52 8.57 5.36 1.61
C MET A 52 8.68 6.79 2.18
N PRO A 53 8.27 7.83 1.44
CA PRO A 53 8.39 9.23 1.83
C PRO A 53 7.32 9.67 2.83
N PHE A 54 6.89 8.79 3.73
CA PHE A 54 5.73 9.05 4.59
C PHE A 54 6.01 8.73 6.06
N SER A 55 5.57 9.64 6.92
CA SER A 55 5.42 9.40 8.35
C SER A 55 3.93 9.34 8.71
N PHE A 56 3.56 8.32 9.48
CA PHE A 56 2.19 8.16 9.97
C PHE A 56 2.11 8.60 11.44
N ASP A 57 1.16 9.48 11.73
CA ASP A 57 0.74 9.80 13.10
C ASP A 57 -0.49 8.97 13.47
N SER A 58 -0.29 8.00 14.36
CA SER A 58 -1.35 7.09 14.80
C SER A 58 -2.38 7.76 15.71
N SER A 59 -2.05 8.90 16.32
CA SER A 59 -2.96 9.63 17.20
C SER A 59 -3.93 10.49 16.40
N GLU A 60 -3.43 11.14 15.35
CA GLU A 60 -4.22 12.03 14.50
C GLU A 60 -4.81 11.33 13.26
N ARG A 61 -4.42 10.07 13.01
CA ARG A 61 -4.75 9.28 11.80
C ARG A 61 -4.37 10.02 10.53
N MET A 62 -3.21 10.68 10.55
CA MET A 62 -2.71 11.48 9.43
C MET A 62 -1.37 10.97 8.91
N ILE A 63 -1.18 11.14 7.61
CA ILE A 63 0.09 10.90 6.93
C ILE A 63 0.73 12.25 6.62
N HIS A 64 2.03 12.36 6.90
CA HIS A 64 2.84 13.50 6.50
C HIS A 64 3.93 13.05 5.53
N VAL A 65 4.30 13.92 4.59
CA VAL A 65 5.46 13.68 3.72
C VAL A 65 6.73 13.88 4.54
N HIS A 66 7.57 12.86 4.61
CA HIS A 66 8.92 12.98 5.11
C HIS A 66 9.88 13.24 3.95
N ARG A 67 10.72 14.27 4.08
CA ARG A 67 11.70 14.63 3.05
C ARG A 67 12.83 13.59 3.01
N LEU A 68 12.83 12.73 1.99
CA LEU A 68 13.95 11.82 1.75
C LEU A 68 15.24 12.59 1.45
N THR A 69 16.37 11.97 1.79
CA THR A 69 17.68 12.41 1.30
C THR A 69 17.72 12.38 -0.23
N SER A 70 18.55 13.24 -0.83
CA SER A 70 18.67 13.35 -2.29
C SER A 70 18.95 12.01 -2.96
N MET A 71 19.82 11.19 -2.35
CA MET A 71 20.18 9.85 -2.82
C MET A 71 19.00 8.87 -2.77
N ASN A 72 18.29 8.79 -1.64
CA ASN A 72 17.15 7.88 -1.49
C ASN A 72 15.99 8.28 -2.43
N ARG A 73 15.81 9.58 -2.66
CA ARG A 73 14.84 10.09 -3.63
C ARG A 73 15.20 9.70 -5.06
N PHE A 74 16.48 9.77 -5.43
CA PHE A 74 16.94 9.32 -6.74
C PHE A 74 16.74 7.82 -6.92
N ILE A 75 17.16 7.01 -5.94
CA ILE A 75 16.98 5.55 -5.96
C ILE A 75 15.49 5.20 -6.08
N SER A 76 14.62 5.81 -5.28
CA SER A 76 13.16 5.59 -5.37
C SER A 76 12.61 5.86 -6.77
N LYS A 77 13.01 6.97 -7.42
CA LYS A 77 12.60 7.27 -8.79
C LYS A 77 13.12 6.25 -9.80
N CYS A 78 14.39 5.87 -9.70
CA CYS A 78 14.99 4.85 -10.57
C CYS A 78 14.29 3.50 -10.41
N TRP A 79 13.96 3.08 -9.19
CA TRP A 79 13.22 1.85 -8.93
C TRP A 79 11.82 1.87 -9.52
N SER A 80 11.11 3.00 -9.41
CA SER A 80 9.78 3.16 -10.03
C SER A 80 9.84 3.08 -11.56
N VAL A 81 10.86 3.67 -12.20
CA VAL A 81 11.08 3.58 -13.66
C VAL A 81 11.55 2.18 -14.09
N LEU A 82 12.38 1.53 -13.29
CA LEU A 82 12.82 0.16 -13.57
C LEU A 82 11.64 -0.82 -13.46
N GLY A 83 10.77 -0.62 -12.47
CA GLY A 83 9.51 -1.36 -12.33
C GLY A 83 8.61 -1.20 -13.56
N LEU A 84 8.46 0.03 -14.07
CA LEU A 84 7.78 0.34 -15.34
C LEU A 84 8.33 -0.51 -16.50
N LEU A 85 9.64 -0.45 -16.72
CA LEU A 85 10.30 -1.18 -17.80
C LEU A 85 10.15 -2.69 -17.65
N HIS A 86 10.39 -3.23 -16.45
CA HIS A 86 10.30 -4.65 -16.18
C HIS A 86 8.89 -5.19 -16.42
N SER A 87 7.86 -4.50 -15.93
CA SER A 87 6.46 -4.92 -16.14
C SER A 87 6.05 -4.86 -17.62
N LEU A 88 6.51 -3.86 -18.39
CA LEU A 88 6.26 -3.80 -19.83
C LEU A 88 6.90 -5.00 -20.55
N ILE A 89 8.13 -5.35 -20.19
CA ILE A 89 8.83 -6.53 -20.74
C ILE A 89 8.07 -7.81 -20.39
N CYS A 90 7.69 -8.00 -19.12
CA CYS A 90 6.92 -9.16 -18.69
C CYS A 90 5.58 -9.27 -19.42
N PHE A 91 4.87 -8.15 -19.56
CA PHE A 91 3.59 -8.12 -20.29
C PHE A 91 3.77 -8.47 -21.76
N TYR A 92 4.79 -7.92 -22.42
CA TYR A 92 5.13 -8.26 -23.80
C TYR A 92 5.43 -9.75 -23.98
N LEU A 93 6.29 -10.32 -23.12
CA LEU A 93 6.63 -11.74 -23.16
C LEU A 93 5.39 -12.63 -22.92
N LEU A 94 4.53 -12.25 -21.98
CA LEU A 94 3.29 -12.96 -21.67
C LEU A 94 2.31 -12.90 -22.85
N ALA A 95 2.08 -11.71 -23.42
CA ALA A 95 1.22 -11.51 -24.57
C ALA A 95 1.72 -12.31 -25.79
N ASN A 96 3.03 -12.35 -26.01
CA ASN A 96 3.65 -13.11 -27.08
C ASN A 96 3.50 -14.63 -26.87
N MET A 97 3.77 -15.14 -25.65
CA MET A 97 3.56 -16.55 -25.30
C MET A 97 2.11 -16.99 -25.49
N ILE A 98 1.18 -16.07 -25.22
CA ILE A 98 -0.25 -16.31 -25.34
C ILE A 98 -0.72 -16.28 -26.78
N SER A 99 -0.17 -15.39 -27.61
CA SER A 99 -0.49 -15.28 -29.04
C SER A 99 0.16 -16.39 -29.88
N ALA A 100 1.35 -16.87 -29.52
CA ALA A 100 2.08 -17.90 -30.26
C ALA A 100 1.53 -19.32 -30.05
N ARG A 101 0.75 -19.55 -28.98
CA ARG A 101 0.17 -20.86 -28.67
C ARG A 101 -1.10 -21.06 -29.50
N LYS A 102 -0.99 -21.65 -30.70
CA LYS A 102 -2.13 -22.33 -31.36
C LYS A 102 -2.55 -23.49 -30.45
N ILE A 103 -3.73 -23.40 -29.84
CA ILE A 103 -4.27 -24.46 -28.99
C ILE A 103 -5.49 -25.02 -29.70
N GLU A 104 -5.48 -26.34 -29.79
CA GLU A 104 -6.54 -27.17 -30.31
C GLU A 104 -7.65 -27.24 -29.24
N ASN A 105 -8.83 -26.69 -29.56
CA ASN A 105 -10.15 -26.90 -28.92
C ASN A 105 -10.19 -27.10 -27.38
N ASP A 106 -10.27 -26.01 -26.61
CA ASP A 106 -10.83 -26.03 -25.26
C ASP A 106 -11.50 -24.67 -24.95
N ASP A 107 -12.82 -24.59 -25.14
CA ASP A 107 -13.63 -23.36 -25.06
C ASP A 107 -13.46 -22.57 -23.73
N VAL A 108 -13.15 -23.27 -22.63
CA VAL A 108 -12.95 -22.66 -21.32
C VAL A 108 -11.63 -21.91 -21.24
N LEU A 109 -10.57 -22.42 -21.90
CA LEU A 109 -9.26 -21.79 -21.91
C LEU A 109 -9.25 -20.52 -22.77
N ASP A 110 -10.10 -20.44 -23.78
CA ASP A 110 -10.24 -19.27 -24.65
C ASP A 110 -10.88 -18.07 -23.94
N ILE A 111 -11.72 -18.30 -22.92
CA ILE A 111 -12.29 -17.24 -22.08
C ILE A 111 -11.37 -16.91 -20.90
N LEU A 112 -10.80 -17.93 -20.24
CA LEU A 112 -9.99 -17.74 -19.04
C LEU A 112 -8.66 -17.03 -19.32
N ARG A 113 -8.05 -17.29 -20.48
CA ARG A 113 -6.77 -16.72 -20.91
C ARG A 113 -6.79 -15.19 -21.06
N PRO A 114 -7.69 -14.56 -21.82
CA PRO A 114 -7.75 -13.11 -21.92
C PRO A 114 -8.13 -12.45 -20.58
N VAL A 115 -8.96 -13.10 -19.76
CA VAL A 115 -9.27 -12.61 -18.41
C VAL A 115 -8.01 -12.62 -17.54
N ALA A 116 -7.26 -13.73 -17.52
CA ALA A 116 -6.00 -13.82 -16.79
C ALA A 116 -4.95 -12.82 -17.32
N CYS A 117 -4.88 -12.58 -18.63
CA CYS A 117 -4.04 -11.54 -19.23
C CYS A 117 -4.43 -10.15 -18.74
N MET A 118 -5.73 -9.85 -18.71
CA MET A 118 -6.22 -8.56 -18.24
C MET A 118 -5.85 -8.34 -16.77
N TYR A 119 -6.07 -9.32 -15.90
CA TYR A 119 -5.66 -9.21 -14.49
C TYR A 119 -4.14 -9.08 -14.34
N LEU A 120 -3.36 -9.87 -15.07
CA LEU A 120 -1.89 -9.82 -15.04
C LEU A 120 -1.31 -8.55 -15.67
N GLY A 121 -2.03 -7.86 -16.56
CA GLY A 121 -1.64 -6.55 -17.08
C GLY A 121 -2.04 -5.41 -16.15
N LEU A 122 -3.29 -5.42 -15.67
CA LEU A 122 -3.87 -4.34 -14.88
C LEU A 122 -3.28 -4.24 -13.48
N ILE A 123 -3.03 -5.37 -12.80
CA ILE A 123 -2.51 -5.35 -11.42
C ILE A 123 -1.10 -4.73 -11.37
N PRO A 124 -0.11 -5.17 -12.16
CA PRO A 124 1.20 -4.54 -12.18
C PRO A 124 1.14 -3.08 -12.62
N LEU A 125 0.29 -2.76 -13.61
CA LEU A 125 0.11 -1.39 -14.07
C LEU A 125 -0.42 -0.47 -12.95
N ALA A 126 -1.40 -0.93 -12.16
CA ALA A 126 -1.93 -0.18 -11.02
C ALA A 126 -0.88 -0.03 -9.91
N LEU A 127 -0.18 -1.11 -9.53
CA LEU A 127 0.90 -1.07 -8.54
C LEU A 127 2.02 -0.10 -8.95
N MET A 128 2.31 -0.06 -10.24
CA MET A 128 3.30 0.82 -10.84
C MET A 128 2.84 2.27 -10.87
N GLY A 129 1.59 2.56 -11.25
CA GLY A 129 1.02 3.91 -11.18
C GLY A 129 1.07 4.47 -9.75
N MET A 130 0.78 3.63 -8.75
CA MET A 130 0.95 3.99 -7.34
C MET A 130 2.41 4.24 -6.98
N SER A 131 3.33 3.37 -7.40
CA SER A 131 4.77 3.50 -7.12
C SER A 131 5.35 4.78 -7.73
N TYR A 132 4.98 5.09 -8.98
CA TYR A 132 5.35 6.32 -9.67
C TYR A 132 4.82 7.55 -8.92
N THR A 133 3.53 7.56 -8.56
CA THR A 133 2.91 8.66 -7.84
C THR A 133 3.61 8.91 -6.51
N ILE A 134 3.94 7.86 -5.76
CA ILE A 134 4.67 7.96 -4.49
C ILE A 134 6.08 8.53 -4.69
N SER A 135 6.80 8.15 -5.75
CA SER A 135 8.18 8.59 -5.99
C SER A 135 8.28 10.01 -6.57
N PHE A 136 7.34 10.42 -7.41
CA PHE A 136 7.40 11.69 -8.16
C PHE A 136 6.51 12.79 -7.58
N CYS A 137 5.36 12.41 -7.01
CA CYS A 137 4.35 13.33 -6.46
C CYS A 137 3.90 12.84 -5.06
N PRO A 138 4.82 12.71 -4.09
CA PRO A 138 4.50 12.16 -2.77
C PRO A 138 3.40 12.94 -2.04
N GLU A 139 3.19 14.22 -2.37
CA GLU A 139 2.18 15.08 -1.77
C GLU A 139 0.74 14.60 -2.02
N VAL A 140 0.53 13.80 -3.07
CA VAL A 140 -0.80 13.26 -3.43
C VAL A 140 -1.32 12.30 -2.35
N ALA A 141 -0.46 11.46 -1.76
CA ALA A 141 -0.89 10.44 -0.81
C ALA A 141 -1.46 11.05 0.48
N PRO A 142 -0.80 12.02 1.16
CA PRO A 142 -1.41 12.76 2.27
C PRO A 142 -2.67 13.52 1.88
N LEU A 143 -2.73 14.09 0.67
CA LEU A 143 -3.90 14.84 0.23
C LEU A 143 -5.14 13.95 0.16
N ILE A 144 -4.99 12.71 -0.32
CA ILE A 144 -6.08 11.73 -0.37
C ILE A 144 -6.38 11.16 1.02
N VAL A 145 -5.37 10.65 1.73
CA VAL A 145 -5.59 9.91 2.98
C VAL A 145 -6.06 10.82 4.10
N ASN A 146 -5.52 12.04 4.21
CA ASN A 146 -5.92 12.98 5.27
C ASN A 146 -7.32 13.58 5.03
N CYS A 147 -7.93 13.38 3.86
CA CYS A 147 -9.35 13.72 3.65
C CYS A 147 -10.27 12.82 4.47
N ILE A 148 -9.90 11.57 4.73
CA ILE A 148 -10.73 10.61 5.49
C ILE A 148 -11.04 11.15 6.89
N PRO A 149 -10.05 11.41 7.78
CA PRO A 149 -10.34 11.92 9.12
C PRO A 149 -10.98 13.32 9.09
N LYS A 150 -10.73 14.14 8.06
CA LYS A 150 -11.40 15.44 7.88
C LYS A 150 -12.90 15.27 7.57
N LEU A 151 -13.25 14.28 6.74
CA LEU A 151 -14.63 13.96 6.42
C LEU A 151 -15.35 13.34 7.61
N GLU A 152 -14.71 12.40 8.32
CA GLU A 152 -15.24 11.82 9.57
C GLU A 152 -15.59 12.92 10.59
N LYS A 153 -14.66 13.85 10.86
CA LYS A 153 -14.91 14.99 11.75
C LYS A 153 -16.06 15.89 11.28
N LYS A 154 -16.19 16.11 9.97
CA LYS A 154 -17.25 16.95 9.39
C LYS A 154 -18.62 16.28 9.46
N ILE A 155 -18.69 14.95 9.36
CA ILE A 155 -19.93 14.17 9.47
C ILE A 155 -20.36 14.10 10.94
N ILE A 156 -19.43 13.78 11.85
CA ILE A 156 -19.69 13.69 13.29
C ILE A 156 -20.04 15.05 13.89
N GLY A 157 -19.31 16.11 13.54
CA GLY A 157 -19.57 17.47 14.07
C GLY A 157 -20.79 18.18 13.45
N LYS A 158 -21.50 17.53 12.53
CA LYS A 158 -22.77 18.00 11.95
C LYS A 158 -23.99 17.19 12.42
N LEU A 159 -23.77 16.10 13.17
CA LEU A 159 -24.80 15.41 13.95
C LEU A 159 -24.94 16.07 15.32
#